data_AF-A0A2A3EUC4-F1
#
_entry.id   AF-A0A2A3EUC4-F1
#
_cell.length_a   1.000
_cell.length_b   1.000
_cell.length_c   1.000
_cell.angle_alpha   90.00
_cell.angle_beta   90.00
_cell.angle_gamma   90.00
#
_symmetry.space_group_name_H-M   'P 1'
#
loop_
_entity.id
_entity.type
_entity.pdbx_description
1 polymer ?
#
loop_
_entity_poly.entity_id
_entity_poly.type
_entity_poly.pdbx_seq_one_letter_code
_entity_poly.pdbx_strand_id
1 'polypeptide(L)'
;MFPADGVFVEVREGEAWTAGWLVADRTDVAALSVNGVAEDKRLVSVALVPLSPDAPVWQGRVRPDQVVVASLQRPVPVWWERIATSLAEAMRDRREVAWLREHLQANQKAHADWVEHVARDAGNWADENNLCGEFDRFMEEHGLPPRSREFTVECEVAITAKVTVTVSARSGEIAEDEVDREMVARALGRRIGGFRRHGLELDGFSVLGVQA
;
A
#
# COMPACT_ATOMS: atom_id res chain seq x y z
N MET A 1 -24.44 -27.17 6.67
CA MET A 1 -23.68 -27.68 7.82
C MET A 1 -22.22 -27.75 7.39
N PHE A 2 -21.29 -27.18 8.16
CA PHE A 2 -19.88 -27.18 7.79
C PHE A 2 -19.26 -28.58 8.01
N PRO A 3 -18.32 -29.06 7.18
CA PRO A 3 -17.74 -30.39 7.35
C PRO A 3 -16.99 -30.52 8.69
N ALA A 4 -17.01 -31.72 9.26
CA ALA A 4 -16.30 -32.01 10.51
C ALA A 4 -14.78 -32.13 10.30
N ASP A 5 -14.02 -31.97 11.39
CA ASP A 5 -12.58 -32.19 11.38
C ASP A 5 -12.26 -33.63 10.93
N GLY A 6 -11.24 -33.78 10.09
CA GLY A 6 -10.80 -35.07 9.55
C GLY A 6 -11.56 -35.53 8.31
N VAL A 7 -12.63 -34.83 7.91
CA VAL A 7 -13.27 -35.09 6.62
C VAL A 7 -12.33 -34.67 5.49
N PHE A 8 -12.23 -35.52 4.45
CA PHE A 8 -11.46 -35.18 3.27
C PHE A 8 -12.29 -34.25 2.37
N VAL A 9 -11.80 -33.03 2.15
CA VAL A 9 -12.51 -31.95 1.44
C VAL A 9 -11.66 -31.34 0.33
N GLU A 10 -12.33 -30.66 -0.58
CA GLU A 10 -11.77 -29.82 -1.62
C GLU A 10 -12.22 -28.38 -1.38
N VAL A 11 -11.27 -27.46 -1.32
CA VAL A 11 -11.51 -26.03 -1.15
C VAL A 11 -11.22 -25.30 -2.44
N ARG A 12 -12.16 -24.46 -2.87
CA ARG A 12 -12.02 -23.60 -4.05
C ARG A 12 -11.45 -22.24 -3.70
N GLU A 13 -10.30 -21.91 -4.29
CA GLU A 13 -9.67 -20.59 -4.21
C GLU A 13 -9.51 -20.01 -5.63
N GLY A 14 -10.46 -19.18 -6.04
CA GLY A 14 -10.54 -18.71 -7.43
C GLY A 14 -10.77 -19.88 -8.40
N GLU A 15 -9.82 -20.10 -9.31
CA GLU A 15 -9.82 -21.22 -10.27
C GLU A 15 -9.10 -22.46 -9.74
N ALA A 16 -8.34 -22.34 -8.64
CA ALA A 16 -7.58 -23.44 -8.07
C ALA A 16 -8.40 -24.23 -7.04
N TRP A 17 -8.14 -25.54 -6.97
CA TRP A 17 -8.71 -26.44 -5.98
C TRP A 17 -7.61 -27.06 -5.14
N THR A 18 -7.77 -26.99 -3.82
CA THR A 18 -6.85 -27.61 -2.86
C THR A 18 -7.59 -28.70 -2.09
N ALA A 19 -7.03 -29.91 -2.07
CA ALA A 19 -7.64 -31.06 -1.40
C ALA A 19 -6.84 -31.49 -0.16
N GLY A 20 -7.52 -31.85 0.91
CA GLY A 20 -6.87 -32.29 2.14
C GLY A 20 -7.84 -32.71 3.24
N TRP A 21 -7.31 -33.27 4.32
CA TRP A 21 -8.07 -33.46 5.55
C TRP A 21 -8.27 -32.12 6.24
N LEU A 22 -9.53 -31.81 6.56
CA LEU A 22 -9.94 -30.52 7.11
C LEU A 22 -9.66 -30.42 8.60
N VAL A 23 -9.06 -29.32 9.03
CA VAL A 23 -9.18 -28.79 10.41
C VAL A 23 -9.84 -27.44 10.33
N ALA A 24 -10.91 -27.23 11.10
CA ALA A 24 -11.62 -25.96 11.13
C ALA A 24 -11.54 -25.30 12.52
N ASP A 25 -11.47 -23.97 12.58
CA ASP A 25 -11.66 -23.26 13.84
C ASP A 25 -13.12 -23.40 14.27
N ARG A 26 -13.35 -24.19 15.33
CA ARG A 26 -14.68 -24.41 15.90
C ARG A 26 -15.39 -23.14 16.36
N THR A 27 -14.63 -22.10 16.69
CA THR A 27 -15.19 -20.79 17.07
C THR A 27 -15.85 -20.13 15.85
N ASP A 28 -15.19 -20.18 14.70
CA ASP A 28 -15.74 -19.67 13.44
C ASP A 28 -16.92 -20.52 12.97
N VAL A 29 -16.81 -21.85 13.08
CA VAL A 29 -17.91 -22.77 12.72
C VAL A 29 -19.13 -22.54 13.60
N ALA A 30 -18.96 -22.33 14.91
CA ALA A 30 -20.07 -22.01 15.81
C ALA A 30 -20.71 -20.65 15.49
N ALA A 31 -19.91 -19.66 15.09
CA ALA A 31 -20.40 -18.34 14.69
C ALA A 31 -21.29 -18.40 13.42
N LEU A 32 -21.13 -19.41 12.55
CA LEU A 32 -22.00 -19.60 11.38
C LEU A 32 -23.47 -19.84 11.74
N SER A 33 -23.73 -20.39 12.93
CA SER A 33 -25.09 -20.71 13.40
C SER A 33 -25.79 -19.52 14.07
N VAL A 34 -25.09 -18.41 14.29
CA VAL A 34 -25.66 -17.20 14.91
C VAL A 34 -26.36 -16.36 13.84
N ASN A 35 -27.68 -16.19 13.99
CA ASN A 35 -28.48 -15.34 13.10
C ASN A 35 -28.03 -13.87 13.21
N GLY A 36 -27.75 -13.22 12.07
CA GLY A 36 -27.40 -11.79 12.01
C GLY A 36 -26.04 -11.46 11.40
N VAL A 37 -25.16 -12.46 11.19
CA VAL A 37 -23.92 -12.24 10.42
C VAL A 37 -24.28 -12.22 8.93
N ALA A 38 -23.99 -11.11 8.26
CA ALA A 38 -24.14 -10.99 6.80
C ALA A 38 -23.38 -12.14 6.11
N GLU A 39 -24.01 -12.83 5.16
CA GLU A 39 -23.48 -14.07 4.56
C GLU A 39 -22.10 -13.87 3.92
N ASP A 40 -21.84 -12.68 3.39
CA ASP A 40 -20.59 -12.26 2.77
C ASP A 40 -19.39 -12.19 3.74
N LYS A 41 -19.67 -12.10 5.06
CA LYS A 41 -18.68 -12.02 6.15
C LYS A 41 -18.53 -13.31 6.94
N ARG A 42 -19.25 -14.38 6.59
CA ARG A 42 -19.17 -15.70 7.25
C ARG A 42 -17.95 -16.47 6.74
N LEU A 43 -16.77 -16.09 7.21
CA LEU A 43 -15.52 -16.77 6.91
C LEU A 43 -15.15 -17.73 8.04
N VAL A 44 -14.64 -18.89 7.66
CA VAL A 44 -14.11 -19.91 8.56
C VAL A 44 -12.62 -20.06 8.32
N SER A 45 -11.84 -19.95 9.38
CA SER A 45 -10.41 -20.27 9.35
C SER A 45 -10.25 -21.79 9.27
N VAL A 46 -9.57 -22.25 8.22
CA VAL A 46 -9.39 -23.67 7.93
C VAL A 46 -7.94 -23.97 7.60
N ALA A 47 -7.55 -25.21 7.87
CA ALA A 47 -6.32 -25.78 7.39
C ALA A 47 -6.58 -27.12 6.70
N LEU A 48 -5.88 -27.36 5.60
CA LEU A 48 -5.94 -28.60 4.85
C LEU A 48 -4.61 -29.32 4.94
N VAL A 49 -4.66 -30.51 5.52
CA VAL A 49 -3.51 -31.40 5.59
C VAL A 49 -3.47 -32.22 4.29
N PRO A 50 -2.40 -32.08 3.48
CA PRO A 50 -2.33 -32.72 2.17
C PRO A 50 -2.09 -34.23 2.29
N LEU A 51 -2.39 -34.98 1.22
CA LEU A 51 -2.07 -36.42 1.16
C LEU A 51 -0.57 -36.69 1.07
N SER A 52 0.16 -35.82 0.38
CA SER A 52 1.60 -35.97 0.22
C SER A 52 2.30 -35.48 1.49
N PRO A 53 3.17 -36.29 2.11
CA PRO A 53 3.90 -35.89 3.31
C PRO A 53 4.86 -34.71 3.06
N ASP A 54 5.27 -34.52 1.80
CA ASP A 54 6.19 -33.45 1.39
C ASP A 54 5.45 -32.16 0.98
N ALA A 55 4.11 -32.21 0.89
CA ALA A 55 3.33 -31.03 0.57
C ALA A 55 3.09 -30.18 1.84
N PRO A 56 3.16 -28.85 1.74
CA PRO A 56 2.88 -27.98 2.87
C PRO A 56 1.39 -28.03 3.26
N VAL A 57 1.12 -27.88 4.56
CA VAL A 57 -0.24 -27.65 5.05
C VAL A 57 -0.73 -26.32 4.48
N TRP A 58 -1.87 -26.35 3.78
CA TRP A 58 -2.53 -25.14 3.32
C TRP A 58 -3.37 -24.55 4.46
N GLN A 59 -3.36 -23.24 4.61
CA GLN A 59 -4.15 -22.51 5.60
C GLN A 59 -4.81 -21.31 4.95
N GLY A 60 -6.08 -21.08 5.24
CA GLY A 60 -6.82 -19.99 4.64
C GLY A 60 -8.12 -19.66 5.38
N ARG A 61 -8.80 -18.62 4.91
CA ARG A 61 -10.17 -18.30 5.32
C ARG A 61 -11.11 -18.56 4.17
N VAL A 62 -12.14 -19.37 4.42
CA VAL A 62 -13.06 -19.83 3.39
C VAL A 62 -14.49 -19.55 3.78
N ARG A 63 -15.33 -19.33 2.78
CA ARG A 63 -16.78 -19.37 2.95
C ARG A 63 -17.27 -20.81 2.95
N PRO A 64 -18.40 -21.12 3.62
CA PRO A 64 -18.95 -22.47 3.65
C PRO A 64 -19.23 -23.07 2.26
N ASP A 65 -19.59 -22.26 1.26
CA ASP A 65 -19.85 -22.69 -0.12
C ASP A 65 -18.58 -22.98 -0.93
N GLN A 66 -17.41 -22.57 -0.44
CA GLN A 66 -16.11 -22.89 -1.05
C GLN A 66 -15.57 -24.25 -0.62
N VAL A 67 -16.16 -24.87 0.40
CA VAL A 67 -15.71 -26.17 0.93
C VAL A 67 -16.66 -27.26 0.44
N VAL A 68 -16.12 -28.19 -0.35
CA VAL A 68 -16.87 -29.33 -0.88
C VAL A 68 -16.30 -30.61 -0.26
N VAL A 69 -17.19 -31.47 0.25
CA VAL A 69 -16.77 -32.81 0.68
C VAL A 69 -16.38 -33.61 -0.54
N ALA A 70 -15.14 -34.12 -0.57
CA ALA A 70 -14.63 -34.82 -1.74
C ALA A 70 -15.42 -36.11 -2.00
N SER A 71 -15.71 -36.40 -3.26
CA SER A 71 -16.43 -37.63 -3.66
C SER A 71 -15.67 -38.91 -3.27
N LEU A 72 -14.33 -38.85 -3.27
CA LEU A 72 -13.45 -39.93 -2.83
C LEU A 72 -12.97 -39.65 -1.41
N GLN A 73 -13.62 -40.27 -0.43
CA GLN A 73 -13.19 -40.17 0.96
C GLN A 73 -11.89 -40.95 1.19
N ARG A 74 -11.03 -40.37 2.02
CA ARG A 74 -9.79 -40.99 2.49
C ARG A 74 -9.93 -41.26 3.99
N PRO A 75 -9.52 -42.45 4.48
CA PRO A 75 -9.54 -42.72 5.90
C PRO A 75 -8.68 -41.68 6.62
N VAL A 76 -9.15 -41.26 7.80
CA VAL A 76 -8.41 -40.34 8.66
C VAL A 76 -7.08 -41.00 9.05
N PRO A 77 -5.93 -40.35 8.84
CA PRO A 77 -4.65 -40.93 9.20
C PRO A 77 -4.54 -41.18 10.70
N VAL A 78 -3.83 -42.23 11.11
CA VAL A 78 -3.67 -42.59 12.53
C VAL A 78 -2.96 -41.51 13.37
N TRP A 79 -2.20 -40.62 12.73
CA TRP A 79 -1.52 -39.50 13.39
C TRP A 79 -2.41 -38.26 13.53
N TRP A 80 -3.65 -38.29 13.02
CA TRP A 80 -4.54 -37.13 12.93
C TRP A 80 -4.76 -36.42 14.27
N GLU A 81 -5.12 -37.17 15.30
CA GLU A 81 -5.41 -36.65 16.64
C GLU A 81 -4.23 -35.85 17.22
N ARG A 82 -2.99 -36.24 16.85
CA ARG A 82 -1.79 -35.55 17.32
C ARG A 82 -1.61 -34.17 16.69
N ILE A 83 -2.08 -33.97 15.45
CA ILE A 83 -1.84 -32.72 14.72
C ILE A 83 -3.06 -31.80 14.67
N ALA A 84 -4.27 -32.35 14.71
CA ALA A 84 -5.50 -31.57 14.54
C ALA A 84 -5.64 -30.50 15.64
N THR A 85 -5.34 -30.87 16.89
CA THR A 85 -5.38 -29.96 18.04
C THR A 85 -4.37 -28.83 17.89
N SER A 86 -3.10 -29.16 17.61
CA SER A 86 -2.04 -28.16 17.46
C SER A 86 -2.28 -27.23 16.27
N LEU A 87 -2.87 -27.73 15.19
CA LEU A 87 -3.23 -26.92 14.03
C LEU A 87 -4.40 -25.98 14.33
N ALA A 88 -5.39 -26.46 15.08
CA ALA A 88 -6.51 -25.63 15.55
C ALA A 88 -6.03 -24.52 16.52
N GLU A 89 -5.11 -24.85 17.45
CA GLU A 89 -4.48 -23.87 18.34
C GLU A 89 -3.69 -22.82 17.56
N ALA A 90 -2.83 -23.24 16.64
CA ALA A 90 -2.05 -22.32 15.81
C ALA A 90 -2.92 -21.36 14.98
N MET A 91 -4.07 -21.82 14.49
CA MET A 91 -5.03 -20.96 13.79
C MET A 91 -5.67 -19.91 14.72
N ARG A 92 -6.00 -20.28 15.97
CA ARG A 92 -6.53 -19.35 16.96
C ARG A 92 -5.49 -18.31 17.37
N ASP A 93 -4.28 -18.74 17.68
CA ASP A 93 -3.18 -17.84 18.07
C ASP A 93 -2.89 -16.83 16.95
N ARG A 94 -2.83 -17.30 15.70
CA ARG A 94 -2.60 -16.43 14.54
C ARG A 94 -3.72 -15.40 14.38
N ARG A 95 -4.97 -15.79 14.63
CA ARG A 95 -6.12 -14.88 14.59
C ARG A 95 -6.02 -13.84 15.70
N GLU A 96 -5.72 -14.26 16.92
CA GLU A 96 -5.57 -13.35 18.07
C GLU A 96 -4.45 -12.33 17.81
N VAL A 97 -3.30 -12.78 17.31
CA VAL A 97 -2.20 -11.88 16.93
C VAL A 97 -2.62 -10.90 15.83
N ALA A 98 -3.36 -11.36 14.81
CA ALA A 98 -3.86 -10.47 13.76
C ALA A 98 -4.82 -9.42 14.32
N TRP A 99 -5.74 -9.83 15.19
CA TRP A 99 -6.71 -8.95 15.84
C TRP A 99 -6.02 -7.91 16.75
N LEU A 100 -5.05 -8.35 17.57
CA LEU A 100 -4.25 -7.46 18.43
C LEU A 100 -3.46 -6.44 17.61
N ARG A 101 -2.88 -6.85 16.48
CA ARG A 101 -2.15 -5.93 15.58
C ARG A 101 -3.08 -4.90 14.98
N GLU A 102 -4.24 -5.31 14.48
CA GLU A 102 -5.24 -4.39 13.93
C GLU A 102 -5.73 -3.40 15.00
N HIS A 103 -6.02 -3.87 16.21
CA HIS A 103 -6.42 -3.01 17.32
C HIS A 103 -5.33 -2.03 17.74
N LEU A 104 -4.07 -2.48 17.79
CA LEU A 104 -2.94 -1.61 18.10
C LEU A 104 -2.78 -0.52 17.02
N GLN A 105 -2.86 -0.87 15.75
CA GLN A 105 -2.77 0.10 14.65
C GLN A 105 -3.93 1.10 14.67
N ALA A 106 -5.15 0.63 14.90
CA ALA A 106 -6.32 1.49 15.03
C ALA A 106 -6.19 2.46 16.21
N ASN A 107 -5.70 1.98 17.35
CA ASN A 107 -5.47 2.80 18.54
C ASN A 107 -4.35 3.82 18.31
N GLN A 108 -3.23 3.42 17.70
CA GLN A 108 -2.14 4.34 17.34
C GLN A 108 -2.63 5.45 16.40
N LYS A 109 -3.45 5.11 15.40
CA LYS A 109 -4.05 6.11 14.51
C LYS A 109 -4.99 7.05 15.27
N ALA A 110 -5.91 6.50 16.07
CA ALA A 110 -6.83 7.30 16.86
C ALA A 110 -6.10 8.24 17.84
N HIS A 111 -4.99 7.78 18.43
CA HIS A 111 -4.15 8.60 19.29
C HIS A 111 -3.47 9.73 18.50
N ALA A 112 -2.91 9.45 17.33
CA ALA A 112 -2.32 10.47 16.47
C ALA A 112 -3.36 11.53 16.04
N ASP A 113 -4.55 11.10 15.61
CA ASP A 113 -5.66 11.98 15.23
C ASP A 113 -6.10 12.85 16.44
N TRP A 114 -6.15 12.26 17.64
CA TRP A 114 -6.46 12.98 18.87
C TRP A 114 -5.38 14.02 19.22
N VAL A 115 -4.09 13.68 19.12
CA VAL A 115 -2.99 14.64 19.35
C VAL A 115 -3.09 15.82 18.38
N GLU A 116 -3.34 15.55 17.10
CA GLU A 116 -3.50 16.60 16.09
C GLU A 116 -4.70 17.50 16.40
N HIS A 117 -5.82 16.91 16.80
CA HIS A 117 -7.01 17.66 17.19
C HIS A 117 -6.75 18.56 18.41
N VAL A 118 -6.12 18.03 19.47
CA VAL A 118 -5.78 18.80 20.67
C VAL A 118 -4.81 19.93 20.33
N ALA A 119 -3.79 19.68 19.51
CA ALA A 119 -2.83 20.71 19.09
C ALA A 119 -3.51 21.83 18.29
N ARG A 120 -4.47 21.47 17.42
CA ARG A 120 -5.27 22.43 16.65
C ARG A 120 -6.17 23.28 17.55
N ASP A 121 -6.88 22.65 18.49
CA ASP A 121 -7.76 23.34 19.43
C ASP A 121 -6.98 24.28 20.35
N ALA A 122 -5.82 23.84 20.84
CA ALA A 122 -4.92 24.67 21.62
C ALA A 122 -4.38 25.87 20.80
N GLY A 123 -4.09 25.66 19.52
CA GLY A 123 -3.71 26.72 18.59
C GLY A 123 -4.81 27.75 18.38
N ASN A 124 -6.05 27.31 18.15
CA ASN A 124 -7.21 28.19 18.02
C ASN A 124 -7.44 29.02 19.29
N TRP A 125 -7.37 28.38 20.46
CA TRP A 125 -7.49 29.07 21.74
C TRP A 125 -6.38 30.11 21.94
N ALA A 126 -5.14 29.81 21.55
CA ALA A 126 -4.04 30.76 21.63
C ALA A 126 -4.23 31.98 20.71
N ASP A 127 -4.81 31.79 19.51
CA ASP A 127 -5.15 32.89 18.59
C ASP A 127 -6.28 33.76 19.13
N GLU A 128 -7.32 33.17 19.71
CA GLU A 128 -8.43 33.90 20.36
C GLU A 128 -7.96 34.75 21.55
N ASN A 129 -6.86 34.36 22.21
CA ASN A 129 -6.34 35.02 23.40
C ASN A 129 -5.07 35.87 23.14
N ASN A 130 -4.65 36.04 21.88
CA ASN A 130 -3.43 36.77 21.49
C ASN A 130 -2.14 36.25 22.15
N LEU A 131 -2.04 34.95 22.42
CA LEU A 131 -0.88 34.31 23.07
C LEU A 131 0.09 33.66 22.08
N CYS A 132 0.00 34.01 20.80
CA CYS A 132 0.63 33.32 19.68
C CYS A 132 2.15 33.09 19.86
N GLY A 133 2.88 34.09 20.36
CA GLY A 133 4.34 34.00 20.54
C GLY A 133 4.80 33.29 21.82
N GLU A 134 3.94 33.15 22.82
CA GLU A 134 4.22 32.34 24.02
C GLU A 134 3.83 30.88 23.81
N PHE A 135 2.75 30.63 23.07
CA PHE A 135 2.31 29.30 22.68
C PHE A 135 3.32 28.59 21.78
N ASP A 136 3.83 29.25 20.73
CA ASP A 136 4.81 28.64 19.81
C ASP A 136 6.11 28.27 20.55
N ARG A 137 6.52 29.09 21.53
CA ARG A 137 7.70 28.84 22.39
C ARG A 137 7.49 27.66 23.32
N PHE A 138 6.31 27.58 23.97
CA PHE A 138 5.94 26.44 24.81
C PHE A 138 5.92 25.12 24.02
N MET A 139 5.36 25.13 22.80
CA MET A 139 5.32 23.94 21.94
C MET A 139 6.72 23.46 21.54
N GLU A 140 7.62 24.37 21.15
CA GLU A 140 9.02 24.05 20.84
C GLU A 140 9.79 23.52 22.06
N GLU A 141 9.64 24.14 23.23
CA GLU A 141 10.31 23.72 24.47
C GLU A 141 9.89 22.31 24.93
N HIS A 142 8.65 21.90 24.62
CA HIS A 142 8.12 20.59 24.98
C HIS A 142 8.19 19.55 23.84
N GLY A 143 8.82 19.88 22.71
CA GLY A 143 8.99 18.97 21.57
C GLY A 143 7.67 18.62 20.87
N LEU A 144 6.65 19.47 20.99
CA LEU A 144 5.36 19.32 20.34
C LEU A 144 5.38 20.05 18.99
N PRO A 145 4.67 19.53 17.98
CA PRO A 145 4.68 20.13 16.64
C PRO A 145 4.10 21.56 16.70
N PRO A 146 4.85 22.57 16.22
CA PRO A 146 4.34 23.93 16.13
C PRO A 146 3.20 24.00 15.11
N ARG A 147 2.43 25.08 15.16
CA ARG A 147 1.23 25.24 14.32
C ARG A 147 1.56 25.19 12.83
N SER A 148 0.73 24.49 12.07
CA SER A 148 0.74 24.50 10.61
C SER A 148 0.31 25.88 10.09
N ARG A 149 1.21 26.61 9.43
CA ARG A 149 0.90 27.86 8.72
C ARG A 149 0.86 27.60 7.22
N GLU A 150 -0.08 28.23 6.51
CA GLU A 150 -0.04 28.25 5.06
C GLU A 150 1.13 29.12 4.60
N PHE A 151 2.08 28.51 3.92
CA PHE A 151 3.17 29.21 3.25
C PHE A 151 3.00 29.05 1.73
N THR A 152 2.95 30.17 1.02
CA THR A 152 3.10 30.17 -0.44
C THR A 152 4.59 30.15 -0.76
N VAL A 153 5.07 29.05 -1.33
CA VAL A 153 6.47 28.89 -1.75
C VAL A 153 6.54 29.05 -3.27
N GLU A 154 7.24 30.07 -3.76
CA GLU A 154 7.58 30.21 -5.17
C GLU A 154 8.79 29.31 -5.49
N CYS A 155 8.59 28.33 -6.37
CA CYS A 155 9.63 27.40 -6.81
C CYS A 155 10.05 27.71 -8.25
N GLU A 156 11.33 28.02 -8.46
CA GLU A 156 11.94 28.10 -9.78
C GLU A 156 12.50 26.73 -10.18
N VAL A 157 12.11 26.23 -11.36
CA VAL A 157 12.53 24.90 -11.85
C VAL A 157 13.32 25.05 -13.15
N ALA A 158 14.61 24.74 -13.12
CA ALA A 158 15.48 24.73 -14.29
C ALA A 158 15.38 23.39 -15.05
N ILE A 159 14.91 23.42 -16.30
CA ILE A 159 14.76 22.22 -17.15
C ILE A 159 15.93 22.15 -18.14
N THR A 160 16.74 21.09 -18.07
CA THR A 160 17.81 20.85 -19.06
C THR A 160 17.28 19.99 -20.22
N ALA A 161 17.34 20.51 -21.44
CA ALA A 161 16.87 19.81 -22.64
C ALA A 161 17.95 19.78 -23.74
N LYS A 162 18.16 18.61 -24.36
CA LYS A 162 19.06 18.45 -25.52
C LYS A 162 18.27 18.65 -26.82
N VAL A 163 18.74 19.55 -27.67
CA VAL A 163 18.10 19.88 -28.94
C VAL A 163 19.13 19.88 -30.06
N THR A 164 18.78 19.32 -31.20
CA THR A 164 19.62 19.32 -32.40
C THR A 164 19.19 20.47 -33.30
N VAL A 165 20.15 21.33 -33.67
CA VAL A 165 19.96 22.42 -34.63
C VAL A 165 20.82 22.10 -35.86
N THR A 166 20.22 22.17 -37.05
CA THR A 166 20.94 21.94 -38.31
C THR A 166 21.27 23.29 -38.92
N VAL A 167 22.56 23.60 -39.04
CA VAL A 167 23.08 24.80 -39.69
C VAL A 167 23.99 24.42 -40.86
N SER A 168 24.07 25.26 -41.89
CA SER A 168 24.97 25.05 -43.03
C SER A 168 26.16 26.00 -42.90
N ALA A 169 27.33 25.46 -42.57
CA ALA A 169 28.55 26.23 -42.35
C ALA A 169 29.76 25.61 -43.09
N ARG A 170 30.82 26.40 -43.25
CA ARG A 170 32.05 25.99 -43.97
C ARG A 170 33.06 25.24 -43.08
N SER A 171 32.87 25.28 -41.76
CA SER A 171 33.65 24.55 -40.77
C SER A 171 32.81 24.33 -39.50
N GLY A 172 33.25 23.41 -38.63
CA GLY A 172 32.56 23.13 -37.36
C GLY A 172 32.56 24.31 -36.39
N GLU A 173 33.67 25.05 -36.29
CA GLU A 173 33.76 26.25 -35.44
C GLU A 173 32.79 27.35 -35.88
N ILE A 174 32.65 27.58 -37.20
CA ILE A 174 31.67 28.54 -37.73
C ILE A 174 30.24 28.04 -37.49
N ALA A 175 30.02 26.72 -37.47
CA ALA A 175 28.71 26.15 -37.17
C ALA A 175 28.28 26.41 -35.71
N GLU A 176 29.22 26.46 -34.76
CA GLU A 176 28.91 26.77 -33.35
C GLU A 176 28.52 28.23 -33.18
N ASP A 177 29.26 29.16 -33.81
CA ASP A 177 29.00 30.60 -33.73
C ASP A 177 27.69 31.02 -34.43
N GLU A 178 27.26 30.28 -35.45
CA GLU A 178 26.01 30.56 -36.17
C GLU A 178 24.75 30.10 -35.42
N VAL A 179 24.89 29.33 -34.33
CA VAL A 179 23.76 28.88 -33.52
C VAL A 179 23.33 30.00 -32.57
N ASP A 180 22.28 30.71 -32.96
CA ASP A 180 21.69 31.75 -32.13
C ASP A 180 20.65 31.22 -31.12
N ARG A 181 20.33 32.06 -30.12
CA ARG A 181 19.34 31.78 -29.08
C ARG A 181 17.94 31.52 -29.67
N GLU A 182 17.62 32.11 -30.81
CA GLU A 182 16.31 31.99 -31.45
C GLU A 182 16.15 30.65 -32.18
N MET A 183 17.22 30.12 -32.78
CA MET A 183 17.31 28.80 -33.39
C MET A 183 17.14 27.71 -32.34
N VAL A 184 17.83 27.83 -31.20
CA VAL A 184 17.67 26.91 -30.06
C VAL A 184 16.26 26.98 -29.49
N ALA A 185 15.71 28.19 -29.27
CA ALA A 185 14.34 28.36 -28.80
C ALA A 185 13.32 27.78 -29.79
N ARG A 186 13.50 27.98 -31.10
CA ARG A 186 12.61 27.43 -32.12
C ARG A 186 12.68 25.91 -32.18
N ALA A 187 13.87 25.32 -32.07
CA ALA A 187 14.04 23.88 -32.05
C ALA A 187 13.51 23.23 -30.75
N LEU A 188 13.68 23.89 -29.60
CA LEU A 188 13.06 23.50 -28.34
C LEU A 188 11.53 23.63 -28.40
N GLY A 189 11.02 24.71 -29.00
CA GLY A 189 9.60 24.95 -29.23
C GLY A 189 8.94 23.89 -30.11
N ARG A 190 9.63 23.40 -31.15
CA ARG A 190 9.15 22.27 -31.97
C ARG A 190 9.08 20.96 -31.19
N ARG A 191 10.00 20.73 -30.25
CA ARG A 191 10.06 19.49 -29.46
C ARG A 191 9.05 19.47 -28.31
N ILE A 192 8.81 20.62 -27.67
CA ILE A 192 7.98 20.73 -26.45
C ILE A 192 6.60 21.36 -26.75
N GLY A 193 6.28 21.67 -28.01
CA GLY A 193 4.95 22.19 -28.39
C GLY A 193 4.73 23.66 -28.00
N GLY A 194 5.80 24.47 -27.98
CA GLY A 194 5.74 25.90 -27.67
C GLY A 194 5.91 26.22 -26.18
N PHE A 195 7.08 25.92 -25.63
CA PHE A 195 7.44 26.11 -24.21
C PHE A 195 7.13 27.52 -23.65
N ARG A 196 7.23 28.59 -24.46
CA ARG A 196 6.86 29.96 -24.04
C ARG A 196 5.38 30.11 -23.69
N ARG A 197 4.48 29.29 -24.25
CA ARG A 197 3.05 29.29 -23.88
C ARG A 197 2.82 28.71 -22.49
N HIS A 198 3.80 28.00 -21.96
CA HIS A 198 3.79 27.41 -20.61
C HIS A 198 4.59 28.25 -19.61
N GLY A 199 4.94 29.50 -19.94
CA GLY A 199 5.68 30.39 -19.03
C GLY A 199 7.15 30.02 -18.82
N LEU A 200 7.71 29.15 -19.67
CA LEU A 200 9.12 28.76 -19.60
C LEU A 200 9.96 29.75 -20.41
N GLU A 201 11.00 30.29 -19.78
CA GLU A 201 12.01 31.14 -20.42
C GLU A 201 13.32 30.38 -20.62
N LEU A 202 14.06 30.72 -21.67
CA LEU A 202 15.37 30.14 -21.96
C LEU A 202 16.45 31.07 -21.43
N ASP A 203 16.98 30.75 -20.25
CA ASP A 203 17.99 31.57 -19.58
C ASP A 203 19.40 31.41 -20.20
N GLY A 204 19.78 30.20 -20.59
CA GLY A 204 21.08 29.91 -21.23
C GLY A 204 21.08 28.65 -22.10
N PHE A 205 22.07 28.53 -22.99
CA PHE A 205 22.33 27.30 -23.74
C PHE A 205 23.84 27.07 -23.91
N SER A 206 24.23 25.81 -24.05
CA SER A 206 25.61 25.39 -24.33
C SER A 206 25.62 24.39 -25.47
N VAL A 207 26.49 24.58 -26.46
CA VAL A 207 26.69 23.62 -27.55
C VAL A 207 27.54 22.46 -27.03
N LEU A 208 27.01 21.23 -27.11
CA LEU A 208 27.66 20.03 -26.57
C LEU A 208 28.52 19.28 -27.59
N GLY A 209 28.50 19.70 -28.86
CA GLY A 209 29.36 19.18 -29.93
C GLY A 209 28.75 19.33 -31.33
N VAL A 210 29.61 19.56 -32.32
CA VAL A 210 29.25 19.61 -33.75
C VAL A 210 29.56 18.28 -34.41
N GLN A 211 28.57 17.73 -35.13
CA GLN A 211 28.73 16.55 -35.97
C GLN A 211 28.46 16.92 -37.42
N ALA A 212 29.36 16.51 -38.33
CA ALA A 212 29.24 16.66 -39.77
C ALA A 212 28.67 15.40 -40.41
#